data_AF-A0AAW1PLM8-F1
#
_entry.id   AF-A0AAW1PLM8-F1
#
_cell.length_a   1.000
_cell.length_b   1.000
_cell.length_c   1.000
_cell.angle_alpha   90.00
_cell.angle_beta   90.00
_cell.angle_gamma   90.00
#
_symmetry.space_group_name_H-M   'P 1'
#
loop_
_entity.id
_entity.type
_entity.pdbx_description
1 polymer ?
#
loop_
_entity_poly.entity_id
_entity_poly.type
_entity_poly.pdbx_seq_one_letter_code
_entity_poly.pdbx_strand_id
1 'polypeptide(L)'
;MRAFFASDLPVGEALRTEGAAYGEVYSVFPDDVKQRSKWPGDTRAAITPFLAAKALGADSFKWLLSGDDDTVFFTDNVIKLLAPLDHNLPYILSDALWFYNHSSPDFVHFHPHPMAPRCLPCDHDDPTADGSKAPFAAPRGCPCTPALLCESDDGHRFNKTTCELLSNGKLYGVGRFFNIHGGSGVILSSGLMRQIPYKTFRQCLKKLPGRALGGDAMFSRCLWQLGFATTDPGLFSHGSLMVTQRSVSGCTAATENLASTMGS
;
A
#
# COMPACT_ATOMS: atom_id res chain seq x y z
N MET A 1 -7.24 12.57 14.64
CA MET A 1 -6.84 12.09 13.30
C MET A 1 -7.12 13.23 12.32
N ARG A 2 -6.43 13.31 11.18
CA ARG A 2 -6.78 14.22 10.07
C ARG A 2 -7.07 13.37 8.85
N ALA A 3 -8.02 13.79 8.03
CA ALA A 3 -8.36 13.10 6.79
C ALA A 3 -8.04 13.99 5.58
N PHE A 4 -7.68 13.36 4.47
CA PHE A 4 -7.44 14.04 3.22
C PHE A 4 -8.18 13.32 2.10
N PHE A 5 -8.94 14.07 1.30
CA PHE A 5 -9.70 13.55 0.18
C PHE A 5 -9.30 14.27 -1.10
N ALA A 6 -8.99 13.49 -2.13
CA ALA A 6 -8.85 14.00 -3.49
C ALA A 6 -10.13 13.71 -4.27
N SER A 7 -10.71 14.73 -4.90
CA SER A 7 -11.90 14.62 -5.74
C SER A 7 -11.61 14.99 -7.20
N ASP A 8 -12.44 14.51 -8.12
CA ASP A 8 -12.37 14.89 -9.54
C ASP A 8 -12.78 16.37 -9.74
N LEU A 9 -13.82 16.78 -9.02
CA LEU A 9 -14.42 18.11 -9.08
C LEU A 9 -14.27 18.84 -7.75
N PRO A 10 -14.33 20.18 -7.74
CA PRO A 10 -14.40 20.96 -6.50
C PRO A 10 -15.55 20.50 -5.61
N VAL A 11 -15.26 20.26 -4.33
CA VAL A 11 -16.28 20.02 -3.31
C VAL A 11 -16.95 21.34 -2.88
N GLY A 12 -18.25 21.28 -2.59
CA GLY A 12 -19.04 22.44 -2.16
C GLY A 12 -18.51 23.10 -0.88
N GLU A 13 -18.77 24.39 -0.73
CA GLU A 13 -18.34 25.15 0.46
C GLU A 13 -18.94 24.61 1.77
N ALA A 14 -20.20 24.16 1.74
CA ALA A 14 -20.84 23.53 2.90
C ALA A 14 -20.05 22.30 3.39
N LEU A 15 -19.73 21.36 2.49
CA LEU A 15 -18.97 20.15 2.83
C LEU A 15 -17.56 20.48 3.33
N ARG A 16 -16.88 21.46 2.70
CA ARG A 16 -15.56 21.91 3.19
C ARG A 16 -15.62 22.50 4.58
N THR A 17 -16.66 23.27 4.87
CA THR A 17 -16.86 23.93 6.17
C THR A 17 -17.17 22.91 7.26
N GLU A 18 -18.06 21.96 6.97
CA GLU A 18 -18.38 20.85 7.85
C GLU A 18 -17.15 19.97 8.13
N GLY A 19 -16.48 19.50 7.06
CA GLY A 19 -15.31 18.63 7.19
C GLY A 19 -14.13 19.29 7.90
N ALA A 20 -13.95 20.61 7.75
CA ALA A 20 -12.91 21.34 8.47
C ALA A 20 -13.06 21.22 10.00
N ALA A 21 -14.28 21.13 10.52
CA ALA A 21 -14.55 20.91 11.95
C ALA A 21 -14.03 19.55 12.45
N TYR A 22 -13.87 18.57 11.54
CA TYR A 22 -13.37 17.23 11.82
C TYR A 22 -11.92 17.01 11.34
N GLY A 23 -11.23 18.07 10.91
CA GLY A 23 -9.86 17.99 10.41
C GLY A 23 -9.75 17.32 9.04
N GLU A 24 -10.80 17.41 8.22
CA GLU A 24 -10.81 16.96 6.84
C GLU A 24 -10.28 18.03 5.89
N VAL A 25 -9.44 17.61 4.95
CA VAL A 25 -8.87 18.48 3.92
C VAL A 25 -9.24 17.92 2.56
N TYR A 26 -9.84 18.76 1.72
CA TYR A 26 -10.25 18.40 0.37
C TYR A 26 -9.36 19.05 -0.67
N SER A 27 -9.04 18.33 -1.73
CA SER A 27 -8.31 18.86 -2.89
C SER A 27 -8.84 18.29 -4.18
N VAL A 28 -8.64 19.03 -5.26
CA VAL A 28 -9.09 18.62 -6.59
C VAL A 28 -7.91 18.03 -7.36
N PHE A 29 -8.10 16.84 -7.90
CA PHE A 29 -7.20 16.20 -8.84
C PHE A 29 -8.06 15.56 -9.95
N PRO A 30 -8.30 16.26 -11.06
CA PRO A 30 -9.18 15.77 -12.12
C PRO A 30 -8.62 14.50 -12.77
N ASP A 31 -9.52 13.70 -13.34
CA ASP A 31 -9.18 12.55 -14.15
C ASP A 31 -8.29 12.96 -15.34
N ASP A 32 -7.43 12.05 -15.80
CA ASP A 32 -6.61 12.31 -16.97
C ASP A 32 -7.50 12.45 -18.21
N VAL A 33 -7.35 13.56 -18.96
CA VAL A 33 -8.02 13.77 -20.26
C VAL A 33 -7.79 12.60 -21.22
N LYS A 34 -6.57 12.06 -21.22
CA LYS A 34 -6.22 10.80 -21.87
C LYS A 34 -5.89 9.78 -20.79
N GLN A 35 -6.82 8.86 -20.55
CA GLN A 35 -6.68 7.80 -19.55
C GLN A 35 -5.35 7.06 -19.69
N ARG A 36 -4.67 6.88 -18.55
CA ARG A 36 -3.36 6.21 -18.45
C ARG A 36 -3.49 4.75 -18.01
N SER A 37 -4.63 4.39 -17.45
CA SER A 37 -4.94 3.07 -16.90
C SER A 37 -6.37 2.68 -17.25
N LYS A 38 -6.88 1.62 -16.61
CA LYS A 38 -8.22 1.07 -16.86
C LYS A 38 -9.35 2.01 -16.45
N TRP A 39 -9.19 2.76 -15.36
CA TRP A 39 -10.25 3.61 -14.80
C TRP A 39 -9.84 5.09 -14.74
N PRO A 40 -10.79 6.02 -14.99
CA PRO A 40 -10.53 7.47 -14.97
C PRO A 40 -9.82 7.96 -13.70
N GLY A 41 -10.24 7.46 -12.53
CA GLY A 41 -9.77 7.89 -11.21
C GLY A 41 -8.46 7.26 -10.74
N ASP A 42 -7.87 6.31 -11.46
CA ASP A 42 -6.69 5.56 -11.01
C ASP A 42 -5.47 6.47 -10.76
N THR A 43 -5.22 7.46 -11.63
CA THR A 43 -4.12 8.41 -11.42
C THR A 43 -4.37 9.23 -10.16
N ARG A 44 -5.63 9.60 -9.87
CA ARG A 44 -6.01 10.30 -8.64
C ARG A 44 -5.80 9.39 -7.43
N ALA A 45 -6.24 8.13 -7.47
CA ALA A 45 -6.00 7.18 -6.39
C ALA A 45 -4.48 7.04 -6.11
N ALA A 46 -3.67 6.84 -7.15
CA ALA A 46 -2.22 6.68 -7.03
C ALA A 46 -1.50 7.92 -6.46
N ILE A 47 -1.92 9.14 -6.82
CA ILE A 47 -1.23 10.37 -6.39
C ILE A 47 -1.71 10.87 -5.02
N THR A 48 -2.87 10.42 -4.55
CA THR A 48 -3.53 10.97 -3.35
C THR A 48 -2.64 10.99 -2.10
N PRO A 49 -1.86 9.95 -1.77
CA PRO A 49 -0.97 10.00 -0.59
C PRO A 49 0.06 11.13 -0.67
N PHE A 50 0.63 11.37 -1.85
CA PHE A 50 1.61 12.43 -2.07
C PHE A 50 0.97 13.81 -2.16
N LEU A 51 -0.28 13.88 -2.62
CA LEU A 51 -1.06 15.11 -2.59
C LEU A 51 -1.41 15.50 -1.14
N ALA A 52 -1.79 14.54 -0.31
CA ALA A 52 -2.01 14.70 1.12
C ALA A 52 -0.73 15.17 1.83
N ALA A 53 0.40 14.51 1.59
CA ALA A 53 1.68 14.92 2.16
C ALA A 53 2.10 16.34 1.75
N LYS A 54 1.82 16.74 0.49
CA LYS A 54 2.05 18.11 0.02
C LYS A 54 1.11 19.13 0.68
N ALA A 55 -0.16 18.79 0.88
CA ALA A 55 -1.17 19.70 1.43
C ALA A 55 -1.02 19.88 2.95
N LEU A 56 -0.74 18.79 3.66
CA LEU A 56 -0.62 18.77 5.12
C LEU A 56 0.80 19.09 5.61
N GLY A 57 1.81 18.85 4.77
CA GLY A 57 3.23 18.87 5.14
C GLY A 57 3.68 17.52 5.71
N ALA A 58 4.73 16.94 5.14
CA ALA A 58 5.23 15.60 5.53
C ALA A 58 5.70 15.52 7.00
N ASP A 59 6.10 16.64 7.60
CA ASP A 59 6.52 16.71 9.00
C ASP A 59 5.37 16.88 9.99
N SER A 60 4.13 17.08 9.49
CA SER A 60 2.96 17.25 10.34
C SER A 60 2.36 15.93 10.84
N PHE A 61 2.86 14.79 10.37
CA PHE A 61 2.39 13.46 10.76
C PHE A 61 3.55 12.46 10.84
N LYS A 62 3.35 11.37 11.57
CA LYS A 62 4.32 10.24 11.61
C LYS A 62 4.00 9.20 10.54
N TRP A 63 2.70 8.91 10.37
CA TRP A 63 2.19 7.85 9.52
C TRP A 63 0.99 8.35 8.74
N LEU A 64 0.87 7.92 7.49
CA LEU A 64 -0.25 8.17 6.59
C LEU A 64 -0.88 6.83 6.25
N LEU A 65 -2.15 6.66 6.61
CA LEU A 65 -2.96 5.50 6.24
C LEU A 65 -3.71 5.87 4.97
N SER A 66 -3.52 5.12 3.90
CA SER A 66 -4.19 5.32 2.62
C SER A 66 -5.03 4.10 2.29
N GLY A 67 -6.30 4.28 1.96
CA GLY A 67 -7.21 3.22 1.55
C GLY A 67 -8.34 3.77 0.69
N ASP A 68 -9.16 2.86 0.17
CA ASP A 68 -10.39 3.17 -0.57
C ASP A 68 -11.51 3.62 0.39
N ASP A 69 -12.65 4.07 -0.16
CA ASP A 69 -13.81 4.50 0.63
C ASP A 69 -14.54 3.33 1.34
N ASP A 70 -14.20 2.09 0.99
CA ASP A 70 -14.64 0.86 1.64
C ASP A 70 -13.53 0.18 2.49
N THR A 71 -12.40 0.84 2.69
CA THR A 71 -11.29 0.35 3.51
C THR A 71 -11.46 0.70 4.98
N VAL A 72 -11.34 -0.29 5.86
CA VAL A 72 -11.41 -0.11 7.33
C VAL A 72 -10.07 -0.46 7.97
N PHE A 73 -9.52 0.47 8.74
CA PHE A 73 -8.32 0.28 9.56
C PHE A 73 -8.70 0.07 11.03
N PHE A 74 -8.21 -1.00 11.64
CA PHE A 74 -8.34 -1.24 13.08
C PHE A 74 -7.28 -0.43 13.83
N THR A 75 -7.60 0.78 14.25
CA THR A 75 -6.63 1.77 14.75
C THR A 75 -5.77 1.28 15.91
N ASP A 76 -6.32 0.49 16.84
CA ASP A 76 -5.56 -0.04 17.97
C ASP A 76 -4.48 -1.03 17.52
N ASN A 77 -4.78 -1.85 16.52
CA ASN A 77 -3.80 -2.78 15.94
C ASN A 77 -2.75 -2.01 15.14
N VAL A 78 -3.16 -1.00 14.38
CA VAL A 78 -2.24 -0.11 13.67
C VAL A 78 -1.29 0.58 14.64
N ILE A 79 -1.79 1.11 15.76
CA ILE A 79 -0.92 1.76 16.77
C ILE A 79 0.10 0.78 17.33
N LYS A 80 -0.30 -0.45 17.68
CA LYS A 80 0.60 -1.50 18.17
C LYS A 80 1.65 -1.89 17.13
N LEU A 81 1.24 -2.02 15.87
CA LEU A 81 2.12 -2.33 14.74
C LEU A 81 3.20 -1.27 14.52
N LEU A 82 2.79 0.00 14.62
CA LEU A 82 3.66 1.14 14.31
C LEU A 82 4.50 1.61 15.50
N ALA A 83 4.12 1.26 16.73
CA ALA A 83 4.81 1.66 17.96
C ALA A 83 6.32 1.36 17.97
N PRO A 84 6.81 0.19 17.51
CA PRO A 84 8.24 -0.11 17.50
C PRO A 84 8.98 0.45 16.27
N LEU A 85 8.29 1.02 15.28
CA LEU A 85 8.90 1.41 14.00
C LEU A 85 9.34 2.89 14.00
N ASP A 86 10.55 3.16 13.51
CA ASP A 86 11.00 4.54 13.31
C ASP A 86 10.35 5.16 12.06
N HIS A 87 9.30 5.96 12.28
CA HIS A 87 8.60 6.73 11.24
C HIS A 87 9.49 7.66 10.39
N ASN A 88 10.76 7.89 10.77
CA ASN A 88 11.72 8.65 9.98
C ASN A 88 12.39 7.82 8.87
N LEU A 89 12.34 6.50 8.96
CA LEU A 89 12.77 5.59 7.91
C LEU A 89 11.69 5.46 6.83
N PRO A 90 12.04 5.19 5.55
CA PRO A 90 11.11 5.22 4.43
C PRO A 90 10.31 3.92 4.27
N TYR A 91 9.33 3.72 5.15
CA TYR A 91 8.47 2.53 5.13
C TYR A 91 7.27 2.69 4.20
N ILE A 92 7.01 1.62 3.46
CA ILE A 92 5.76 1.32 2.75
C ILE A 92 5.24 0.03 3.37
N LEU A 93 4.24 0.09 4.25
CA LEU A 93 3.75 -1.07 4.99
C LEU A 93 2.47 -1.61 4.36
N SER A 94 2.52 -2.88 3.92
CA SER A 94 1.37 -3.64 3.42
C SER A 94 1.71 -5.12 3.41
N ASP A 95 0.80 -5.96 3.93
CA ASP A 95 0.84 -7.42 3.86
C ASP A 95 0.02 -7.99 2.68
N ALA A 96 -0.77 -7.13 2.03
CA ALA A 96 -1.66 -7.47 0.93
C ALA A 96 -1.02 -7.20 -0.43
N LEU A 97 -0.17 -8.14 -0.88
CA LEU A 97 0.62 -7.99 -2.09
C LEU A 97 0.09 -8.87 -3.24
N TRP A 98 -0.17 -8.25 -4.37
CA TRP A 98 -0.27 -8.92 -5.65
C TRP A 98 1.13 -9.27 -6.15
N PHE A 99 1.37 -10.54 -6.43
CA PHE A 99 2.63 -10.99 -6.99
C PHE A 99 2.39 -12.04 -8.07
N TYR A 100 3.10 -11.89 -9.19
CA TYR A 100 3.10 -12.87 -10.26
C TYR A 100 4.38 -13.71 -10.15
N ASN A 101 4.24 -14.95 -9.70
CA ASN A 101 5.35 -15.89 -9.64
C ASN A 101 5.49 -16.63 -10.98
N HIS A 102 6.59 -16.42 -11.70
CA HIS A 102 6.88 -17.13 -12.95
C HIS A 102 7.08 -18.63 -12.75
N SER A 103 7.53 -19.04 -11.56
CA SER A 103 7.83 -20.44 -11.22
C SER A 103 6.61 -21.22 -10.73
N SER A 104 5.46 -20.56 -10.55
CA SER A 104 4.22 -21.22 -10.14
C SER A 104 2.99 -20.52 -10.74
N PRO A 105 2.59 -20.89 -11.98
CA PRO A 105 1.48 -20.25 -12.69
C PRO A 105 0.11 -20.53 -12.03
N ASP A 106 0.03 -21.47 -11.09
CA ASP A 106 -1.20 -21.80 -10.37
C ASP A 106 -1.61 -20.73 -9.34
N PHE A 107 -0.69 -19.84 -8.94
CA PHE A 107 -0.93 -18.78 -7.93
C PHE A 107 -1.13 -17.38 -8.53
N VAL A 108 -1.38 -17.29 -9.84
CA VAL A 108 -1.48 -16.03 -10.57
C VAL A 108 -2.67 -15.14 -10.16
N HIS A 109 -3.58 -15.67 -9.34
CA HIS A 109 -4.78 -14.98 -8.85
C HIS A 109 -4.90 -14.94 -7.32
N PHE A 110 -3.83 -15.24 -6.58
CA PHE A 110 -3.87 -15.25 -5.11
C PHE A 110 -3.27 -13.96 -4.53
N HIS A 111 -4.03 -13.26 -3.69
CA HIS A 111 -3.58 -12.13 -2.87
C HIS A 111 -4.26 -12.20 -1.49
N PRO A 112 -3.55 -11.96 -0.38
CA PRO A 112 -2.10 -11.69 -0.27
C PRO A 112 -1.26 -12.86 -0.78
N HIS A 113 -0.28 -12.59 -1.65
CA HIS A 113 0.53 -13.67 -2.22
C HIS A 113 1.65 -14.06 -1.24
N PRO A 114 1.70 -15.32 -0.76
CA PRO A 114 2.61 -15.71 0.32
C PRO A 114 4.10 -15.64 -0.09
N MET A 115 4.40 -15.77 -1.38
CA MET A 115 5.76 -15.59 -1.93
C MET A 115 6.05 -14.18 -2.43
N ALA A 116 5.21 -13.18 -2.12
CA ALA A 116 5.47 -11.81 -2.55
C ALA A 116 6.79 -11.30 -1.95
N PRO A 117 7.73 -10.80 -2.77
CA PRO A 117 8.98 -10.23 -2.27
C PRO A 117 8.72 -9.01 -1.39
N ARG A 118 9.24 -9.03 -0.17
CA ARG A 118 9.05 -8.00 0.85
C ARG A 118 10.29 -7.88 1.71
N CYS A 119 10.54 -6.71 2.28
CA CYS A 119 11.54 -6.60 3.34
C CYS A 119 10.90 -6.66 4.73
N LEU A 120 11.68 -7.07 5.72
CA LEU A 120 11.38 -6.84 7.13
C LEU A 120 11.84 -5.44 7.55
N PRO A 121 11.20 -4.84 8.57
CA PRO A 121 11.77 -3.68 9.25
C PRO A 121 13.17 -3.99 9.83
N CYS A 122 13.97 -2.94 10.05
CA CYS A 122 15.40 -3.05 10.36
C CYS A 122 15.72 -3.87 11.60
N ASP A 123 14.96 -3.64 12.66
CA ASP A 123 15.15 -4.29 13.96
C ASP A 123 14.06 -5.35 14.19
N HIS A 124 13.56 -5.95 13.11
CA HIS A 124 12.53 -6.96 13.15
C HIS A 124 13.05 -8.30 12.63
N ASP A 125 12.82 -9.33 13.42
CA ASP A 125 12.91 -10.72 13.00
C ASP A 125 11.55 -11.17 12.52
N ASP A 126 11.49 -11.97 11.45
CA ASP A 126 10.23 -12.54 11.00
C ASP A 126 9.73 -13.56 12.05
N PRO A 127 8.64 -13.28 12.78
CA PRO A 127 8.15 -14.17 13.82
C PRO A 127 7.56 -15.46 13.24
N THR A 128 7.32 -15.51 11.92
CA THR A 128 6.79 -16.66 11.18
C THR A 128 7.87 -17.45 10.44
N ALA A 129 9.14 -17.06 10.53
CA ALA A 129 10.27 -17.85 10.04
C ALA A 129 10.60 -18.98 11.03
N ASP A 130 9.64 -19.87 11.29
CA ASP A 130 9.84 -21.08 12.10
C ASP A 130 10.59 -22.18 11.32
N GLY A 131 11.73 -21.83 10.73
CA GLY A 131 12.73 -22.77 10.20
C GLY A 131 12.27 -23.71 9.07
N SER A 132 11.00 -23.71 8.67
CA SER A 132 10.48 -24.61 7.65
C SER A 132 9.42 -23.94 6.78
N LYS A 133 9.88 -23.26 5.72
CA LYS A 133 9.09 -22.77 4.57
C LYS A 133 8.45 -21.37 4.72
N ALA A 134 9.20 -20.37 5.19
CA ALA A 134 8.88 -19.00 4.77
C ALA A 134 8.93 -18.94 3.22
N PRO A 135 7.84 -18.58 2.51
CA PRO A 135 7.77 -18.72 1.05
C PRO A 135 8.71 -17.74 0.31
N PHE A 136 9.15 -16.68 0.99
CA PHE A 136 10.21 -15.75 0.60
C PHE A 136 11.06 -15.41 1.82
N ALA A 137 12.39 -15.54 1.72
CA ALA A 137 13.32 -15.15 2.78
C ALA A 137 13.47 -13.62 2.79
N ALA A 138 12.57 -12.94 3.51
CA ALA A 138 12.50 -11.48 3.53
C ALA A 138 13.78 -10.87 4.14
N PRO A 139 14.58 -10.09 3.38
CA PRO A 139 15.73 -9.40 3.94
C PRO A 139 15.27 -8.24 4.82
N ARG A 140 16.08 -7.85 5.80
CA ARG A 140 15.87 -6.58 6.52
C ARG A 140 16.30 -5.42 5.63
N GLY A 141 15.46 -4.39 5.50
CA GLY A 141 15.80 -3.22 4.67
C GLY A 141 15.03 -1.96 5.07
N CYS A 142 15.76 -0.90 5.44
CA CYS A 142 15.21 0.45 5.62
C CYS A 142 16.15 1.50 4.99
N PRO A 143 15.96 1.85 3.70
CA PRO A 143 14.83 1.47 2.85
C PRO A 143 14.82 0.00 2.44
N CYS A 144 13.61 -0.54 2.30
CA CYS A 144 13.41 -1.68 1.44
C CYS A 144 13.56 -1.19 0.00
N THR A 145 14.48 -1.79 -0.75
CA THR A 145 14.77 -1.36 -2.13
C THR A 145 14.55 -2.50 -3.11
N PRO A 146 14.22 -2.18 -4.37
CA PRO A 146 14.26 -3.13 -5.47
C PRO A 146 15.54 -3.95 -5.57
N ALA A 147 16.70 -3.30 -5.41
CA ALA A 147 18.00 -3.92 -5.52
C ALA A 147 18.19 -4.98 -4.43
N LEU A 148 17.88 -4.63 -3.18
CA LEU A 148 17.94 -5.55 -2.04
C LEU A 148 17.04 -6.78 -2.24
N LEU A 149 15.80 -6.58 -2.71
CA LEU A 149 14.88 -7.68 -2.98
C LEU A 149 15.38 -8.59 -4.12
N CYS A 150 15.99 -8.02 -5.15
CA CYS A 150 16.58 -8.77 -6.25
C CYS A 150 17.82 -9.55 -5.83
N GLU A 151 18.70 -8.96 -5.01
CA GLU A 151 19.88 -9.63 -4.45
C GLU A 151 19.52 -10.79 -3.51
N SER A 152 18.36 -10.68 -2.84
CA SER A 152 17.87 -11.69 -1.89
C SER A 152 16.96 -12.74 -2.52
N ASP A 153 16.75 -12.73 -3.84
CA ASP A 153 15.89 -13.70 -4.51
C ASP A 153 16.61 -15.04 -4.74
N ASP A 154 16.54 -15.91 -3.74
CA ASP A 154 17.14 -17.24 -3.71
C ASP A 154 16.39 -18.32 -4.52
N GLY A 155 15.22 -17.99 -5.10
CA GLY A 155 14.30 -18.95 -5.70
C GLY A 155 13.88 -18.64 -7.14
N HIS A 156 14.58 -17.72 -7.81
CA HIS A 156 14.23 -17.22 -9.15
C HIS A 156 12.76 -16.75 -9.24
N ARG A 157 12.23 -16.17 -8.16
CA ARG A 157 10.84 -15.68 -8.10
C ARG A 157 10.66 -14.47 -9.02
N PHE A 158 11.70 -13.66 -9.14
CA PHE A 158 11.87 -12.77 -10.28
C PHE A 158 12.51 -13.56 -11.43
N ASN A 159 11.94 -13.49 -12.63
CA ASN A 159 12.71 -13.87 -13.81
C ASN A 159 13.96 -12.95 -13.86
N LYS A 160 15.12 -13.45 -14.31
CA LYS A 160 16.35 -12.66 -14.50
C LYS A 160 16.07 -11.37 -15.27
N THR A 161 15.20 -11.46 -16.28
CA THR A 161 14.69 -10.33 -17.06
C THR A 161 13.90 -9.33 -16.20
N THR A 162 13.16 -9.77 -15.19
CA THR A 162 12.43 -8.88 -14.27
C THR A 162 13.42 -8.05 -13.48
N CYS A 163 14.36 -8.62 -12.72
CA CYS A 163 15.37 -7.82 -11.99
C CYS A 163 16.23 -6.93 -12.91
N GLU A 164 16.57 -7.37 -14.12
CA GLU A 164 17.29 -6.54 -15.09
C GLU A 164 16.42 -5.40 -15.67
N LEU A 165 15.14 -5.65 -16.00
CA LEU A 165 14.20 -4.60 -16.44
C LEU A 165 13.87 -3.62 -15.31
N LEU A 166 13.83 -4.12 -14.07
CA LEU A 166 13.62 -3.38 -12.84
C LEU A 166 14.78 -2.39 -12.62
N SER A 167 16.03 -2.88 -12.67
CA SER A 167 17.25 -2.07 -12.50
C SER A 167 17.43 -1.02 -13.60
N ASN A 168 16.88 -1.27 -14.80
CA ASN A 168 16.97 -0.36 -15.94
C ASN A 168 15.77 0.61 -16.06
N GLY A 169 14.84 0.63 -15.10
CA GLY A 169 13.66 1.49 -15.12
C GLY A 169 12.65 1.18 -16.25
N LYS A 170 12.77 -0.01 -16.88
CA LYS A 170 11.98 -0.45 -18.05
C LYS A 170 10.84 -1.41 -17.67
N LEU A 171 10.22 -1.16 -16.53
CA LEU A 171 9.13 -1.94 -15.92
C LEU A 171 7.82 -1.98 -16.74
N TYR A 172 7.82 -1.33 -17.89
CA TYR A 172 6.65 -1.06 -18.72
C TYR A 172 6.11 -2.28 -19.47
N GLY A 173 6.91 -3.35 -19.61
CA GLY A 173 6.55 -4.57 -20.35
C GLY A 173 6.18 -5.78 -19.50
N VAL A 174 6.36 -5.74 -18.17
CA VAL A 174 5.94 -6.84 -17.29
C VAL A 174 4.45 -6.66 -16.97
N GLY A 175 3.62 -7.43 -17.68
CA GLY A 175 2.16 -7.31 -17.66
C GLY A 175 1.50 -7.64 -16.32
N ARG A 176 2.23 -8.30 -15.39
CA ARG A 176 1.77 -8.62 -14.03
C ARG A 176 2.98 -8.47 -13.10
N PHE A 177 3.02 -7.36 -12.38
CA PHE A 177 4.15 -6.95 -11.54
C PHE A 177 3.72 -6.94 -10.07
N PHE A 178 4.68 -6.86 -9.16
CA PHE A 178 4.48 -6.65 -7.73
C PHE A 178 3.70 -5.35 -7.44
N ASN A 179 2.51 -5.44 -6.84
CA ASN A 179 1.77 -4.24 -6.40
C ASN A 179 1.11 -4.47 -5.05
N ILE A 180 0.98 -3.41 -4.25
CA ILE A 180 0.04 -3.42 -3.12
C ILE A 180 -1.38 -3.63 -3.66
N HIS A 181 -2.24 -4.27 -2.87
CA HIS A 181 -3.66 -4.37 -3.15
C HIS A 181 -4.36 -3.08 -2.73
N GLY A 182 -4.88 -2.30 -3.68
CA GLY A 182 -5.48 -0.98 -3.42
C GLY A 182 -6.52 -0.98 -2.29
N GLY A 183 -7.54 -1.85 -2.38
CA GLY A 183 -8.61 -1.95 -1.37
C GLY A 183 -8.22 -2.60 -0.05
N SER A 184 -6.96 -3.02 0.11
CA SER A 184 -6.41 -3.44 1.41
C SER A 184 -5.64 -2.31 2.09
N GLY A 185 -5.55 -1.14 1.47
CA GLY A 185 -4.82 -0.01 1.97
C GLY A 185 -3.30 -0.21 2.08
N VAL A 186 -2.63 0.87 2.47
CA VAL A 186 -1.19 0.94 2.71
C VAL A 186 -0.90 1.97 3.79
N ILE A 187 0.10 1.71 4.63
CA ILE A 187 0.58 2.67 5.62
C ILE A 187 1.95 3.19 5.19
N LEU A 188 2.10 4.50 5.11
CA LEU A 188 3.31 5.17 4.64
C LEU A 188 3.92 6.01 5.76
N SER A 189 5.23 5.94 5.92
CA SER A 189 5.92 6.76 6.93
C SER A 189 6.16 8.19 6.45
N SER A 190 6.30 9.11 7.41
CA SER A 190 6.76 10.48 7.14
C SER A 190 8.14 10.51 6.46
N GLY A 191 9.03 9.58 6.84
CA GLY A 191 10.34 9.40 6.23
C GLY A 191 10.27 9.15 4.73
N LEU A 192 9.34 8.30 4.28
CA LEU A 192 9.11 8.05 2.86
C LEU A 192 8.60 9.31 2.17
N MET A 193 7.60 9.97 2.76
CA MET A 193 6.97 11.17 2.20
C MET A 193 7.96 12.34 2.05
N ARG A 194 8.97 12.45 2.93
CA ARG A 194 10.07 13.42 2.79
C ARG A 194 10.99 13.09 1.62
N GLN A 195 11.30 11.82 1.41
CA GLN A 195 12.23 11.39 0.37
C GLN A 195 11.63 11.48 -1.05
N ILE A 196 10.30 11.42 -1.16
CA ILE A 196 9.60 11.47 -2.44
C ILE A 196 8.69 12.70 -2.52
N PRO A 197 9.18 13.82 -3.08
CA PRO A 197 8.36 15.00 -3.30
C PRO A 197 7.18 14.70 -4.24
N TYR A 198 6.01 15.31 -3.98
CA TYR A 198 4.82 15.23 -4.85
C TYR A 198 5.14 15.43 -6.34
N LYS A 199 6.00 16.41 -6.67
CA LYS A 199 6.40 16.69 -8.06
C LYS A 199 7.13 15.50 -8.69
N THR A 200 8.01 14.84 -7.94
CA THR A 200 8.77 13.66 -8.38
C THR A 200 7.84 12.48 -8.64
N PHE A 201 6.93 12.18 -7.71
CA PHE A 201 5.97 11.09 -7.90
C PHE A 201 5.01 11.36 -9.06
N ARG A 202 4.49 12.59 -9.18
CA ARG A 202 3.66 13.00 -10.32
C ARG A 202 4.38 12.88 -11.67
N GLN A 203 5.68 13.19 -11.71
CA GLN A 203 6.48 13.01 -12.93
C GLN A 203 6.62 11.53 -13.29
N CYS A 204 6.76 10.64 -12.31
CA CYS A 204 6.75 9.21 -12.55
C CYS A 204 5.40 8.77 -13.17
N LEU A 205 4.26 9.13 -12.57
CA LEU A 205 2.93 8.75 -13.09
C LEU A 205 2.73 9.20 -14.54
N LYS A 206 3.24 10.39 -14.91
CA LYS A 206 3.16 10.91 -16.29
C LYS A 206 4.00 10.10 -17.30
N LYS A 207 5.08 9.47 -16.84
CA LYS A 207 6.00 8.67 -17.66
C LYS A 207 5.59 7.20 -17.74
N LEU A 208 4.66 6.75 -16.90
CA LEU A 208 4.10 5.41 -17.02
C LEU A 208 3.44 5.26 -18.41
N PRO A 209 3.66 4.14 -19.11
CA PRO A 209 3.03 3.84 -20.37
C PRO A 209 1.51 3.78 -20.15
N GLY A 210 0.75 4.26 -21.12
CA GLY A 210 -0.69 4.00 -21.12
C GLY A 210 -0.92 2.48 -21.12
N ARG A 211 -1.83 2.00 -20.26
CA ARG A 211 -2.19 0.59 -19.94
C ARG A 211 -1.70 0.06 -18.58
N ALA A 212 -1.51 0.91 -17.56
CA ALA A 212 -1.43 0.40 -16.20
C ALA A 212 -2.76 -0.28 -15.78
N LEU A 213 -2.69 -1.32 -14.92
CA LEU A 213 -3.86 -2.15 -14.58
C LEU A 213 -4.87 -1.46 -13.64
N GLY A 214 -4.40 -0.51 -12.81
CA GLY A 214 -5.18 0.21 -11.79
C GLY A 214 -4.32 1.25 -11.04
N GLY A 215 -4.93 2.05 -10.16
CA GLY A 215 -4.24 3.07 -9.38
C GLY A 215 -3.17 2.53 -8.42
N ASP A 216 -3.44 1.41 -7.76
CA ASP A 216 -2.50 0.68 -6.90
C ASP A 216 -1.26 0.15 -7.67
N ALA A 217 -1.47 -0.33 -8.90
CA ALA A 217 -0.39 -0.71 -9.80
C ALA A 217 0.42 0.51 -10.25
N MET A 218 -0.21 1.63 -10.58
CA MET A 218 0.52 2.88 -10.89
C MET A 218 1.35 3.35 -9.70
N PHE A 219 0.77 3.31 -8.49
CA PHE A 219 1.43 3.68 -7.25
C PHE A 219 2.66 2.83 -6.98
N SER A 220 2.49 1.51 -7.00
CA SER A 220 3.55 0.53 -6.73
C SER A 220 4.68 0.62 -7.75
N ARG A 221 4.36 0.74 -9.03
CA ARG A 221 5.36 0.91 -10.10
C ARG A 221 6.20 2.17 -9.90
N CYS A 222 5.58 3.26 -9.47
CA CYS A 222 6.30 4.51 -9.25
C CYS A 222 7.18 4.48 -8.00
N LEU A 223 6.71 3.91 -6.88
CA LEU A 223 7.56 3.68 -5.72
C LEU A 223 8.79 2.86 -6.09
N TRP A 224 8.58 1.78 -6.83
CA TRP A 224 9.66 0.89 -7.27
C TRP A 224 10.66 1.60 -8.18
N GLN A 225 10.19 2.34 -9.19
CA GLN A 225 11.07 3.14 -10.06
C GLN A 225 11.85 4.23 -9.32
N LEU A 226 11.31 4.69 -8.19
CA LEU A 226 11.97 5.67 -7.32
C LEU A 226 12.88 5.00 -6.27
N GLY A 227 13.04 3.68 -6.30
CA GLY A 227 13.97 2.93 -5.46
C GLY A 227 13.37 2.40 -4.16
N PHE A 228 12.05 2.41 -3.99
CA PHE A 228 11.37 1.97 -2.78
C PHE A 228 10.49 0.74 -3.04
N ALA A 229 10.55 -0.23 -2.14
CA ALA A 229 9.75 -1.46 -2.17
C ALA A 229 9.01 -1.67 -0.85
N THR A 230 8.06 -2.60 -0.82
CA THR A 230 7.20 -2.82 0.36
C THR A 230 7.96 -3.48 1.49
N THR A 231 7.72 -2.97 2.69
CA THR A 231 8.09 -3.56 3.97
C THR A 231 6.87 -4.25 4.57
N ASP A 232 7.01 -5.47 5.05
CA ASP A 232 5.96 -6.15 5.79
C ASP A 232 6.56 -6.85 7.02
N PRO A 233 6.13 -6.50 8.24
CA PRO A 233 6.63 -7.08 9.47
C PRO A 233 6.20 -8.54 9.72
N GLY A 234 5.47 -9.21 8.82
CA GLY A 234 5.36 -10.67 8.84
C GLY A 234 4.40 -11.27 9.88
N LEU A 235 3.21 -10.72 10.06
CA LEU A 235 2.22 -11.19 11.04
C LEU A 235 1.12 -12.08 10.44
N PHE A 236 1.48 -13.04 9.57
CA PHE A 236 0.54 -13.87 8.82
C PHE A 236 -0.33 -14.84 9.66
N SER A 237 -0.13 -14.98 10.97
CA SER A 237 -0.77 -16.05 11.76
C SER A 237 -2.04 -15.66 12.55
N HIS A 238 -2.46 -14.40 12.59
CA HIS A 238 -3.64 -13.99 13.40
C HIS A 238 -4.73 -13.18 12.69
N GLY A 239 -4.73 -13.19 11.35
CA GLY A 239 -5.67 -12.40 10.53
C GLY A 239 -5.00 -11.12 10.04
N SER A 240 -5.37 -10.71 8.81
CA SER A 240 -4.88 -9.50 8.14
C SER A 240 -4.88 -8.32 9.13
N LEU A 241 -3.69 -7.85 9.49
CA LEU A 241 -3.54 -6.91 10.61
C LEU A 241 -3.96 -5.49 10.23
N MET A 242 -3.96 -5.20 8.92
CA MET A 242 -4.18 -3.86 8.41
C MET A 242 -5.63 -3.62 7.99
N VAL A 243 -6.25 -4.54 7.24
CA VAL A 243 -7.56 -4.31 6.61
C VAL A 243 -8.32 -5.62 6.37
N THR A 244 -9.62 -5.64 6.68
CA THR A 244 -10.57 -6.61 6.13
C THR A 244 -11.40 -5.93 5.04
N GLN A 245 -11.29 -6.39 3.80
CA GLN A 245 -12.19 -5.96 2.73
C GLN A 245 -13.50 -6.75 2.87
N ARG A 246 -14.63 -6.10 3.18
CA ARG A 246 -15.93 -6.76 3.08
C ARG A 246 -16.27 -6.89 1.59
N SER A 247 -16.08 -8.09 1.03
CA SER A 247 -16.87 -8.49 -0.15
C SER A 247 -18.33 -8.31 0.23
N VAL A 248 -19.04 -7.38 -0.40
CA VAL A 248 -20.47 -7.16 -0.17
C VAL A 248 -21.24 -8.30 -0.83
N SER A 249 -21.24 -9.46 -0.17
CA SER A 249 -22.08 -10.60 -0.49
C SER A 249 -22.39 -11.36 0.79
N GLY A 250 -23.35 -10.82 1.56
CA GLY A 250 -23.98 -11.53 2.68
C GLY A 250 -23.85 -10.86 4.04
N CYS A 251 -24.50 -9.72 4.24
CA CYS A 251 -24.93 -9.34 5.59
C CYS A 251 -26.05 -10.30 6.01
N THR A 252 -25.73 -11.32 6.81
CA THR A 252 -26.69 -11.86 7.78
C THR A 252 -26.22 -11.41 9.16
N ALA A 253 -27.05 -10.58 9.79
CA ALA A 253 -26.79 -10.08 11.13
C ALA A 253 -26.78 -11.24 12.12
N ALA A 254 -25.66 -11.43 12.80
CA ALA A 254 -25.65 -12.19 14.04
C ALA A 254 -26.25 -11.29 15.12
N THR A 255 -27.48 -11.58 15.53
CA THR A 255 -28.08 -11.03 16.74
C THR A 255 -27.38 -11.64 17.95
N GLU A 256 -26.65 -10.82 18.70
CA GLU A 256 -26.18 -11.15 20.04
C GLU A 256 -27.36 -11.16 21.02
N ASN A 257 -27.67 -12.33 21.58
CA ASN A 257 -28.55 -12.47 22.74
C ASN A 257 -27.74 -12.12 24.01
N LEU A 258 -27.82 -10.86 24.45
CA LEU A 258 -27.53 -10.48 25.83
C LEU A 258 -28.80 -10.71 26.66
N ALA A 259 -28.90 -11.89 27.28
CA ALA A 259 -29.89 -12.13 28.32
C ALA A 259 -29.20 -12.19 29.69
N SER A 260 -29.67 -11.30 30.54
CA SER A 260 -29.31 -11.01 31.92
C SER A 260 -29.15 -12.24 32.83
N THR A 261 -28.13 -12.22 33.67
CA THR A 261 -28.17 -12.87 34.99
C THR A 261 -27.82 -11.82 36.05
N MET A 262 -28.87 -11.17 36.57
CA MET A 262 -28.86 -10.52 37.88
C MET A 262 -30.18 -10.81 38.59
N GLY A 263 -30.08 -11.42 39.78
CA GLY A 263 -30.99 -11.24 40.90
C GLY A 263 -32.22 -12.15 40.97
N SER A 264 -32.13 -13.22 41.77
CA SER A 264 -32.76 -13.34 43.11
C SER A 264 -32.64 -14.76 43.63
#